data_AF-A0A233S5H8-F1
#
_entry.id   AF-A0A233S5H8-F1
#
_cell.length_a   1.000
_cell.length_b   1.000
_cell.length_c   1.000
_cell.angle_alpha   90.00
_cell.angle_beta   90.00
_cell.angle_gamma   90.00
#
_symmetry.space_group_name_H-M   'P 1'
#
loop_
_entity.id
_entity.type
_entity.pdbx_description
1 polymer ?
#
loop_
_entity_poly.entity_id
_entity_poly.type
_entity_poly.pdbx_seq_one_letter_code
_entity_poly.pdbx_strand_id
1 'polypeptide(L)'
;MTHAALAFVDVDELLYAIKELSVAGRWDRATRLLASVTAEEPADRARLTRAAAEVALDRDWFAGTDTAAERIEAAEKEFPDGDWDTDFLRLRHTYARLLLVDGTLRIGPDGKDPEALAALLDRARELHAGAPDEVRRGWGAMYRGLITENHFADRTAAATHFTDALRAGEDGADGLLAREALRHLGDQDHDTGDHERAGERWRRATALGARAGTVPGTLSQQLLLAVLARDAGDEAGAVALAAEIVRWAETIGADRLAAQASAFLTGTDPTALPAATDTD
;
A
#
# COMPACT_ATOMS: atom_id res chain seq x y z
N MET A 1 18.31 -41.44 -13.18
CA MET A 1 17.09 -41.04 -12.43
C MET A 1 17.55 -40.32 -11.18
N THR A 2 17.62 -39.00 -11.23
CA THR A 2 17.91 -38.18 -10.04
C THR A 2 16.60 -38.07 -9.26
N HIS A 3 16.51 -38.75 -8.12
CA HIS A 3 15.47 -38.48 -7.14
C HIS A 3 15.59 -37.02 -6.73
N ALA A 4 14.63 -36.19 -7.11
CA ALA A 4 14.50 -34.87 -6.52
C ALA A 4 14.29 -35.07 -5.02
N ALA A 5 15.22 -34.57 -4.21
CA ALA A 5 15.07 -34.57 -2.77
C ALA A 5 13.85 -33.70 -2.44
N LEU A 6 12.80 -34.31 -1.88
CA LEU A 6 11.69 -33.58 -1.30
C LEU A 6 12.15 -33.08 0.07
N ALA A 7 12.25 -31.77 0.21
CA ALA A 7 12.50 -31.11 1.48
C ALA A 7 11.16 -30.60 2.04
N PHE A 8 10.94 -30.81 3.33
CA PHE A 8 9.78 -30.27 4.04
C PHE A 8 10.16 -28.93 4.67
N VAL A 9 9.28 -27.95 4.55
CA VAL A 9 9.42 -26.61 5.14
C VAL A 9 8.15 -26.32 5.91
N ASP A 10 8.31 -25.70 7.07
CA ASP A 10 7.19 -25.21 7.86
C ASP A 10 6.44 -24.10 7.11
N VAL A 11 5.11 -24.18 7.05
CA VAL A 11 4.29 -23.23 6.28
C VAL A 11 4.32 -21.84 6.89
N ASP A 12 4.42 -21.70 8.22
CA ASP A 12 4.46 -20.40 8.87
C ASP A 12 5.77 -19.67 8.53
N GLU A 13 6.90 -20.38 8.59
CA GLU A 13 8.21 -19.85 8.21
C GLU A 13 8.27 -19.48 6.72
N LEU A 14 7.69 -20.31 5.85
CA LEU A 14 7.59 -20.04 4.42
C LEU A 14 6.77 -18.76 4.15
N LEU A 15 5.61 -18.62 4.80
CA LEU A 15 4.76 -17.44 4.66
C LEU A 15 5.45 -16.18 5.21
N TYR A 16 6.21 -16.30 6.30
CA TYR A 16 7.03 -15.21 6.82
C TYR A 16 8.07 -14.75 5.78
N ALA A 17 8.82 -15.69 5.19
CA ALA A 17 9.79 -15.38 4.15
C ALA A 17 9.15 -14.77 2.88
N ILE A 18 7.97 -15.25 2.48
CA ILE A 18 7.20 -14.67 1.36
C ILE A 18 6.82 -13.22 1.66
N LYS A 19 6.33 -12.95 2.88
CA LYS A 19 5.99 -11.59 3.31
C LYS A 19 7.20 -10.67 3.30
N GLU A 20 8.33 -11.10 3.85
CA GLU A 20 9.58 -10.34 3.83
C GLU A 20 10.03 -10.02 2.40
N LEU A 21 9.95 -11.00 1.49
CA LEU A 21 10.26 -10.79 0.08
C LEU A 21 9.28 -9.80 -0.58
N SER A 22 7.98 -9.88 -0.27
CA SER A 22 6.98 -8.95 -0.82
C SER A 22 7.25 -7.52 -0.39
N VAL A 23 7.40 -7.28 0.92
CA VAL A 23 7.63 -5.91 1.44
C VAL A 23 8.97 -5.35 0.99
N ALA A 24 9.98 -6.20 0.76
CA ALA A 24 11.26 -5.79 0.20
C ALA A 24 11.24 -5.53 -1.32
N GLY A 25 10.07 -5.61 -1.98
CA GLY A 25 9.94 -5.42 -3.44
C GLY A 25 10.52 -6.56 -4.26
N ARG A 26 10.69 -7.76 -3.68
CA ARG A 26 11.24 -8.95 -4.36
C ARG A 26 10.12 -9.88 -4.84
N TRP A 27 9.09 -9.30 -5.46
CA TRP A 27 7.85 -10.00 -5.85
C TRP A 27 8.09 -11.18 -6.78
N ASP A 28 9.01 -11.07 -7.74
CA ASP A 28 9.36 -12.20 -8.62
C ASP A 28 10.02 -13.37 -7.88
N ARG A 29 10.76 -13.08 -6.80
CA ARG A 29 11.34 -14.11 -5.95
C ARG A 29 10.28 -14.73 -5.04
N ALA A 30 9.41 -13.93 -4.44
CA ALA A 30 8.26 -14.40 -3.66
C ALA A 30 7.34 -15.31 -4.50
N THR A 31 7.02 -14.88 -5.73
CA THR A 31 6.18 -15.64 -6.67
C THR A 31 6.81 -16.98 -7.06
N ARG A 32 8.12 -17.00 -7.35
CA ARG A 32 8.85 -18.24 -7.65
C ARG A 32 8.93 -19.17 -6.45
N LEU A 33 9.09 -18.62 -5.24
CA LEU A 33 9.09 -19.42 -4.01
C LEU A 33 7.73 -20.08 -3.79
N LEU A 34 6.64 -19.32 -3.90
CA LEU A 34 5.26 -19.83 -3.85
C LEU A 34 5.01 -20.93 -4.90
N ALA A 35 5.46 -20.72 -6.14
CA ALA A 35 5.29 -21.70 -7.22
C ALA A 35 6.13 -22.98 -7.04
N SER A 36 7.14 -22.96 -6.16
CA SER A 36 8.00 -24.11 -5.88
C SER A 36 7.49 -25.01 -4.75
N VAL A 37 6.41 -24.61 -4.08
CA VAL A 37 5.85 -25.30 -2.91
C VAL A 37 4.47 -25.84 -3.24
N THR A 38 4.18 -27.02 -2.71
CA THR A 38 2.85 -27.64 -2.73
C THR A 38 2.44 -27.98 -1.30
N ALA A 39 1.17 -27.79 -0.97
CA ALA A 39 0.59 -28.19 0.30
C ALA A 39 -0.51 -29.24 0.09
N GLU A 40 -0.44 -30.34 0.84
CA GLU A 40 -1.46 -31.39 0.83
C GLU A 40 -2.68 -30.98 1.66
N GLU A 41 -2.42 -30.37 2.83
CA GLU A 41 -3.46 -29.90 3.74
C GLU A 41 -4.24 -28.72 3.13
N PRO A 42 -5.59 -28.79 3.09
CA PRO A 42 -6.42 -27.72 2.53
C PRO A 42 -6.18 -26.35 3.18
N ALA A 43 -6.01 -26.31 4.50
CA ALA A 43 -5.78 -25.06 5.23
C ALA A 43 -4.46 -24.39 4.80
N ASP A 44 -3.39 -25.16 4.64
CA ASP A 44 -2.10 -24.63 4.21
C ASP A 44 -2.12 -24.17 2.75
N ARG A 45 -2.81 -24.92 1.88
CA ARG A 45 -3.03 -24.49 0.49
C ARG A 45 -3.78 -23.16 0.43
N ALA A 46 -4.84 -22.99 1.22
CA ALA A 46 -5.59 -21.74 1.28
C ALA A 46 -4.70 -20.55 1.69
N ARG A 47 -3.84 -20.73 2.70
CA ARG A 47 -2.90 -19.71 3.18
C ARG A 47 -1.85 -19.35 2.12
N LEU A 48 -1.31 -20.33 1.39
CA LEU A 48 -0.37 -20.10 0.29
C LEU A 48 -1.04 -19.36 -0.88
N THR A 49 -2.27 -19.71 -1.23
CA THR A 49 -3.04 -19.03 -2.27
C THR A 49 -3.30 -17.56 -1.89
N ARG A 50 -3.67 -17.29 -0.63
CA ARG A 50 -3.84 -15.92 -0.12
C ARG A 50 -2.53 -15.11 -0.17
N ALA A 51 -1.42 -15.71 0.24
CA ALA A 51 -0.11 -15.07 0.16
C ALA A 51 0.30 -14.74 -1.29
N ALA A 52 -0.08 -15.57 -2.26
CA ALA A 52 0.12 -15.26 -3.68
C ALA A 52 -0.70 -14.04 -4.13
N ALA A 53 -1.93 -13.89 -3.64
CA ALA A 53 -2.76 -12.71 -3.88
C ALA A 53 -2.17 -11.44 -3.24
N GLU A 54 -1.67 -11.53 -2.00
CA GLU A 54 -0.94 -10.45 -1.32
C GLU A 54 0.27 -9.95 -2.12
N VAL A 55 1.14 -10.87 -2.54
CA VAL A 55 2.34 -10.55 -3.34
C VAL A 55 1.97 -9.86 -4.66
N ALA A 56 0.94 -10.35 -5.34
CA ALA A 56 0.50 -9.77 -6.60
C ALA A 56 -0.13 -8.39 -6.42
N LEU A 57 -0.91 -8.19 -5.36
CA LEU A 57 -1.49 -6.89 -5.04
C LEU A 57 -0.41 -5.84 -4.72
N ASP A 58 0.60 -6.20 -3.93
CA ASP A 58 1.72 -5.31 -3.63
C ASP A 58 2.51 -4.96 -4.91
N ARG A 59 2.74 -5.96 -5.77
CA ARG A 59 3.38 -5.75 -7.08
C ARG A 59 2.56 -4.83 -7.98
N ASP A 60 1.26 -5.07 -8.12
CA ASP A 60 0.37 -4.25 -8.94
C ASP A 60 0.36 -2.79 -8.44
N TRP A 61 0.46 -2.57 -7.13
CA TRP A 61 0.54 -1.24 -6.54
C TRP A 61 1.83 -0.49 -6.91
N PHE A 62 3.00 -1.12 -6.78
CA PHE A 62 4.29 -0.43 -6.96
C PHE A 62 4.90 -0.55 -8.36
N ALA A 63 4.69 -1.68 -9.03
CA ALA A 63 5.18 -1.94 -10.39
C ALA A 63 4.14 -1.57 -11.47
N GLY A 64 2.87 -1.47 -11.10
CA GLY A 64 1.80 -1.17 -12.07
C GLY A 64 1.43 -2.34 -12.98
N THR A 65 1.65 -3.58 -12.51
CA THR A 65 1.09 -4.79 -13.14
C THR A 65 -0.42 -4.92 -12.87
N ASP A 66 -1.06 -5.91 -13.50
CA ASP A 66 -2.49 -6.22 -13.32
C ASP A 66 -2.67 -7.74 -13.14
N THR A 67 -2.16 -8.27 -12.02
CA THR A 67 -2.04 -9.72 -11.76
C THR A 67 -2.76 -10.19 -10.50
N ALA A 68 -3.24 -9.26 -9.68
CA ALA A 68 -3.88 -9.55 -8.40
C ALA A 68 -5.30 -10.08 -8.55
N ALA A 69 -6.09 -9.58 -9.52
CA ALA A 69 -7.50 -9.92 -9.65
C ALA A 69 -7.76 -11.44 -9.68
N GLU A 70 -7.10 -12.15 -10.60
CA GLU A 70 -7.22 -13.61 -10.74
C GLU A 70 -6.75 -14.37 -9.49
N ARG A 71 -5.73 -13.85 -8.79
CA ARG A 71 -5.19 -14.47 -7.57
C ARG A 71 -6.10 -14.25 -6.37
N ILE A 72 -6.72 -13.09 -6.26
CA ILE A 72 -7.72 -12.81 -5.22
C ILE A 72 -8.93 -13.72 -5.44
N GLU A 73 -9.41 -13.89 -6.68
CA GLU A 73 -10.49 -14.85 -6.99
C GLU A 73 -10.11 -16.30 -6.65
N ALA A 74 -8.85 -16.68 -6.84
CA ALA A 74 -8.35 -17.99 -6.42
C ALA A 74 -8.35 -18.13 -4.89
N ALA A 75 -7.92 -17.09 -4.16
CA ALA A 75 -7.94 -17.08 -2.70
C ALA A 75 -9.38 -17.17 -2.15
N GLU A 76 -10.32 -16.41 -2.69
CA GLU A 76 -11.74 -16.44 -2.29
C GLU A 76 -12.35 -17.84 -2.42
N LYS A 77 -11.96 -18.60 -3.45
CA LYS A 77 -12.43 -19.99 -3.63
C LYS A 77 -11.93 -20.94 -2.53
N GLU A 78 -10.80 -20.65 -1.90
CA GLU A 78 -10.28 -21.42 -0.77
C GLU A 78 -10.94 -21.02 0.57
N PHE A 79 -11.68 -19.90 0.61
CA PHE A 79 -12.41 -19.39 1.79
C PHE A 79 -13.90 -19.15 1.48
N PRO A 80 -14.71 -20.20 1.18
CA PRO A 80 -16.10 -20.04 0.74
C PRO A 80 -17.03 -19.42 1.80
N ASP A 81 -16.71 -19.56 3.08
CA ASP A 81 -17.44 -18.95 4.20
C ASP A 81 -16.98 -17.51 4.50
N GLY A 82 -16.03 -16.99 3.71
CA GLY A 82 -15.38 -15.69 3.92
C GLY A 82 -14.19 -15.77 4.87
N ASP A 83 -13.26 -14.83 4.69
CA ASP A 83 -12.08 -14.63 5.52
C ASP A 83 -11.72 -13.15 5.50
N TRP A 84 -11.51 -12.56 6.68
CA TRP A 84 -11.28 -11.12 6.79
C TRP A 84 -10.06 -10.67 5.98
N ASP A 85 -8.97 -11.44 5.99
CA ASP A 85 -7.75 -11.07 5.28
C ASP A 85 -7.97 -11.09 3.75
N THR A 86 -8.65 -12.12 3.24
CA THR A 86 -9.00 -12.22 1.81
C THR A 86 -9.96 -11.11 1.38
N ASP A 87 -10.96 -10.83 2.20
CA ASP A 87 -11.89 -9.74 1.99
C ASP A 87 -11.22 -8.36 2.01
N PHE A 88 -10.22 -8.20 2.87
CA PHE A 88 -9.39 -7.01 2.91
C PHE A 88 -8.54 -6.90 1.64
N LEU A 89 -7.97 -7.97 1.09
CA LEU A 89 -7.29 -7.92 -0.22
C LEU A 89 -8.22 -7.44 -1.34
N ARG A 90 -9.46 -7.92 -1.36
CA ARG A 90 -10.47 -7.44 -2.31
C ARG A 90 -10.76 -5.95 -2.14
N LEU A 91 -10.89 -5.47 -0.89
CA LEU A 91 -11.06 -4.04 -0.61
C LEU A 91 -9.89 -3.21 -1.17
N ARG A 92 -8.66 -3.61 -0.85
CA ARG A 92 -7.43 -2.94 -1.29
C ARG A 92 -7.34 -2.88 -2.82
N HIS A 93 -7.67 -3.98 -3.48
CA HIS A 93 -7.68 -4.08 -4.94
C HIS A 93 -8.74 -3.16 -5.56
N THR A 94 -9.99 -3.21 -5.08
CA THR A 94 -11.08 -2.37 -5.59
C THR A 94 -10.79 -0.88 -5.38
N TYR A 95 -10.25 -0.52 -4.21
CA TYR A 95 -9.74 0.82 -3.94
C TYR A 95 -8.73 1.26 -5.01
N ALA A 96 -7.69 0.46 -5.26
CA ALA A 96 -6.66 0.78 -6.25
C ALA A 96 -7.23 0.93 -7.68
N ARG A 97 -8.15 0.03 -8.09
CA ARG A 97 -8.79 0.07 -9.42
C ARG A 97 -9.66 1.30 -9.63
N LEU A 98 -10.36 1.75 -8.60
CA LEU A 98 -11.17 2.97 -8.68
C LEU A 98 -10.30 4.23 -8.57
N LEU A 99 -9.12 4.14 -7.96
CA LEU A 99 -8.21 5.26 -7.79
C LEU A 99 -7.36 5.51 -9.05
N LEU A 100 -6.99 4.44 -9.74
CA LEU A 100 -6.17 4.45 -10.96
C LEU A 100 -7.02 4.04 -12.16
N VAL A 101 -7.61 5.02 -12.85
CA VAL A 101 -8.41 4.81 -14.06
C VAL A 101 -7.52 5.00 -15.28
N ASP A 102 -7.37 3.95 -16.10
CA ASP A 102 -6.46 3.91 -17.26
C ASP A 102 -5.02 4.32 -16.89
N GLY A 103 -4.55 3.84 -15.72
CA GLY A 103 -3.21 4.14 -15.19
C GLY A 103 -3.03 5.56 -14.65
N THR A 104 -4.09 6.38 -14.68
CA THR A 104 -4.07 7.77 -14.22
C THR A 104 -4.73 7.89 -12.85
N LEU A 105 -4.09 8.62 -11.94
CA LEU A 105 -4.66 8.95 -10.63
C LEU A 105 -5.90 9.83 -10.78
N ARG A 106 -7.03 9.40 -10.21
CA ARG A 106 -8.29 10.15 -10.18
C ARG A 106 -8.71 10.39 -8.74
N ILE A 107 -8.56 11.62 -8.25
CA ILE A 107 -9.02 12.03 -6.91
C ILE A 107 -10.47 12.52 -6.99
N GLY A 108 -11.24 12.23 -5.94
CA GLY A 108 -12.65 12.60 -5.85
C GLY A 108 -13.60 11.62 -6.54
N PRO A 109 -14.92 11.88 -6.47
CA PRO A 109 -15.94 10.97 -6.98
C PRO A 109 -16.16 11.13 -8.50
N ASP A 110 -15.71 12.23 -9.08
CA ASP A 110 -15.97 12.58 -10.47
C ASP A 110 -15.40 11.54 -11.44
N GLY A 111 -16.24 11.14 -12.40
CA GLY A 111 -15.89 10.12 -13.41
C GLY A 111 -15.86 8.68 -12.90
N LYS A 112 -16.26 8.42 -11.63
CA LYS A 112 -16.37 7.08 -11.06
C LYS A 112 -17.84 6.68 -10.93
N ASP A 113 -18.10 5.38 -10.97
CA ASP A 113 -19.43 4.83 -10.73
C ASP A 113 -19.84 5.04 -9.25
N PRO A 114 -20.93 5.79 -8.97
CA PRO A 114 -21.41 6.02 -7.61
C PRO A 114 -21.79 4.73 -6.86
N GLU A 115 -22.32 3.72 -7.55
CA GLU A 115 -22.69 2.44 -6.91
C GLU A 115 -21.43 1.70 -6.46
N ALA A 116 -20.39 1.66 -7.30
CA ALA A 116 -19.10 1.09 -6.96
C ALA A 116 -18.43 1.82 -5.77
N LEU A 117 -18.54 3.15 -5.70
CA LEU A 117 -18.02 3.94 -4.58
C LEU A 117 -18.78 3.64 -3.27
N ALA A 118 -20.11 3.55 -3.33
CA ALA A 118 -20.92 3.19 -2.18
C ALA A 118 -20.58 1.78 -1.68
N ALA A 119 -20.47 0.80 -2.59
CA ALA A 119 -20.08 -0.56 -2.26
C ALA A 119 -18.67 -0.63 -1.62
N LEU A 120 -17.71 0.13 -2.14
CA LEU A 120 -16.36 0.21 -1.56
C LEU A 120 -16.39 0.75 -0.12
N LEU A 121 -17.15 1.83 0.11
CA LEU A 121 -17.28 2.42 1.44
C LEU A 121 -17.98 1.48 2.42
N ASP A 122 -19.06 0.83 1.99
CA ASP A 122 -19.81 -0.15 2.77
C ASP A 122 -18.90 -1.30 3.19
N ARG A 123 -18.12 -1.83 2.23
CA ARG A 123 -17.18 -2.90 2.52
C ARG A 123 -16.11 -2.51 3.53
N ALA A 124 -15.56 -1.30 3.42
CA ALA A 124 -14.59 -0.79 4.38
C ALA A 124 -15.19 -0.65 5.80
N ARG A 125 -16.47 -0.23 5.90
CA ARG A 125 -17.19 -0.14 7.18
C ARG A 125 -17.42 -1.53 7.79
N GLU A 126 -17.84 -2.50 6.99
CA GLU A 126 -18.03 -3.88 7.43
C GLU A 126 -16.74 -4.50 7.94
N LEU A 127 -15.64 -4.38 7.19
CA LEU A 127 -14.34 -4.93 7.57
C LEU A 127 -13.81 -4.28 8.86
N HIS A 128 -13.99 -2.98 9.03
CA HIS A 128 -13.63 -2.32 10.28
C HIS A 128 -14.48 -2.80 11.47
N ALA A 129 -15.80 -2.95 11.28
CA ALA A 129 -16.71 -3.37 12.35
C ALA A 129 -16.50 -4.85 12.75
N GLY A 130 -16.27 -5.71 11.76
CA GLY A 130 -16.10 -7.16 11.90
C GLY A 130 -14.64 -7.62 12.08
N ALA A 131 -13.69 -6.70 12.28
CA ALA A 131 -12.29 -7.06 12.44
C ALA A 131 -12.07 -7.98 13.66
N PRO A 132 -11.29 -9.07 13.51
CA PRO A 132 -11.12 -10.06 14.58
C PRO A 132 -10.15 -9.61 15.68
N ASP A 133 -9.36 -8.56 15.44
CA ASP A 133 -8.44 -7.96 16.40
C ASP A 133 -8.29 -6.45 16.16
N GLU A 134 -7.63 -5.76 17.09
CA GLU A 134 -7.49 -4.30 17.04
C GLU A 134 -6.59 -3.82 15.91
N VAL A 135 -5.57 -4.58 15.52
CA VAL A 135 -4.67 -4.23 14.41
C VAL A 135 -5.44 -4.28 13.10
N ARG A 136 -6.21 -5.34 12.86
CA ARG A 136 -7.11 -5.46 11.71
C ARG A 136 -8.22 -4.41 11.71
N ARG A 137 -8.74 -4.05 12.90
CA ARG A 137 -9.68 -2.92 13.04
C ARG A 137 -9.01 -1.61 12.60
N GLY A 138 -7.75 -1.43 12.98
CA GLY A 138 -6.89 -0.32 12.56
C GLY A 138 -6.63 -0.28 11.07
N TRP A 139 -6.34 -1.40 10.42
CA TRP A 139 -6.23 -1.50 8.95
C TRP A 139 -7.56 -1.18 8.24
N GLY A 140 -8.69 -1.62 8.81
CA GLY A 140 -10.01 -1.19 8.36
C GLY A 140 -10.22 0.32 8.48
N ALA A 141 -9.79 0.94 9.60
CA ALA A 141 -9.83 2.40 9.77
C ALA A 141 -8.91 3.10 8.75
N MET A 142 -7.70 2.60 8.53
CA MET A 142 -6.76 3.14 7.54
C MET A 142 -7.40 3.22 6.15
N TYR A 143 -8.02 2.14 5.68
CA TYR A 143 -8.67 2.13 4.36
C TYR A 143 -9.93 2.99 4.31
N ARG A 144 -10.67 3.12 5.40
CA ARG A 144 -11.74 4.13 5.47
C ARG A 144 -11.19 5.54 5.29
N GLY A 145 -10.07 5.87 5.93
CA GLY A 145 -9.37 7.14 5.73
C GLY A 145 -8.95 7.36 4.28
N LEU A 146 -8.28 6.37 3.67
CA LEU A 146 -7.87 6.41 2.27
C LEU A 146 -9.04 6.61 1.31
N ILE A 147 -10.17 5.92 1.57
CA ILE A 147 -11.37 6.03 0.74
C ILE A 147 -11.97 7.43 0.87
N THR A 148 -12.18 7.91 2.08
CA THR A 148 -12.71 9.25 2.36
C THR A 148 -11.84 10.34 1.75
N GLU A 149 -10.53 10.24 1.89
CA GLU A 149 -9.56 11.19 1.33
C GLU A 149 -9.53 11.15 -0.20
N ASN A 150 -9.31 9.97 -0.80
CA ASN A 150 -8.97 9.89 -2.22
C ASN A 150 -10.19 9.73 -3.13
N HIS A 151 -11.26 9.08 -2.68
CA HIS A 151 -12.47 8.89 -3.49
C HIS A 151 -13.55 9.92 -3.21
N PHE A 152 -13.53 10.58 -2.06
CA PHE A 152 -14.50 11.62 -1.72
C PHE A 152 -13.87 13.00 -1.56
N ALA A 153 -12.56 13.13 -1.74
CA ALA A 153 -11.81 14.39 -1.60
C ALA A 153 -12.01 15.07 -0.22
N ASP A 154 -12.34 14.29 0.82
CA ASP A 154 -12.62 14.79 2.16
C ASP A 154 -11.45 14.49 3.10
N ARG A 155 -10.40 15.31 2.98
CA ARG A 155 -9.19 15.20 3.83
C ARG A 155 -9.51 15.44 5.30
N THR A 156 -10.42 16.34 5.61
CA THR A 156 -10.78 16.68 7.00
C THR A 156 -11.44 15.49 7.70
N ALA A 157 -12.41 14.83 7.08
CA ALA A 157 -13.04 13.64 7.67
C ALA A 157 -12.09 12.45 7.73
N ALA A 158 -11.16 12.32 6.79
CA ALA A 158 -10.17 11.24 6.78
C ALA A 158 -9.20 11.28 7.97
N ALA A 159 -8.89 12.46 8.52
CA ALA A 159 -7.93 12.65 9.62
C ALA A 159 -8.25 11.81 10.87
N THR A 160 -9.54 11.69 11.23
CA THR A 160 -9.96 10.87 12.37
C THR A 160 -9.64 9.40 12.15
N HIS A 161 -9.85 8.90 10.93
CA HIS A 161 -9.56 7.51 10.58
C HIS A 161 -8.06 7.18 10.64
N PHE A 162 -7.21 8.09 10.16
CA PHE A 162 -5.76 7.91 10.28
C PHE A 162 -5.27 7.99 11.72
N THR A 163 -5.90 8.83 12.55
CA THR A 163 -5.59 8.90 13.99
C THR A 163 -5.94 7.58 14.69
N ASP A 164 -7.11 7.00 14.38
CA ASP A 164 -7.50 5.69 14.90
C ASP A 164 -6.56 4.57 14.44
N ALA A 165 -6.17 4.58 13.16
CA ALA A 165 -5.22 3.65 12.59
C ALA A 165 -3.84 3.75 13.26
N LEU A 166 -3.34 4.96 13.50
CA LEU A 166 -2.07 5.19 14.19
C LEU A 166 -2.07 4.58 15.59
N ARG A 167 -3.14 4.84 16.37
CA ARG A 167 -3.28 4.30 17.72
C ARG A 167 -3.29 2.76 17.71
N ALA A 168 -4.07 2.16 16.83
CA ALA A 168 -4.12 0.70 16.69
C ALA A 168 -2.76 0.11 16.29
N GLY A 169 -2.02 0.76 15.40
CA GLY A 169 -0.67 0.35 15.01
C GLY A 169 0.36 0.45 16.13
N GLU A 170 0.30 1.52 16.94
CA GLU A 170 1.17 1.71 18.09
C GLU A 170 0.86 0.71 19.21
N ASP A 171 -0.41 0.56 19.57
CA ASP A 171 -0.86 -0.33 20.65
C ASP A 171 -0.66 -1.81 20.29
N GLY A 172 -0.87 -2.16 19.03
CA GLY A 172 -0.70 -3.52 18.50
C GLY A 172 0.71 -3.86 18.00
N ALA A 173 1.66 -2.93 18.12
CA ALA A 173 3.02 -3.05 17.59
C ALA A 173 3.10 -3.36 16.08
N ASP A 174 2.09 -2.95 15.30
CA ASP A 174 2.11 -3.00 13.83
C ASP A 174 2.76 -1.72 13.29
N GLY A 175 4.07 -1.80 13.07
CA GLY A 175 4.86 -0.68 12.55
C GLY A 175 4.50 -0.27 11.12
N LEU A 176 3.91 -1.16 10.31
CA LEU A 176 3.48 -0.83 8.95
C LEU A 176 2.20 0.02 9.00
N LEU A 177 1.23 -0.37 9.81
CA LEU A 177 0.00 0.42 10.03
C LEU A 177 0.33 1.81 10.57
N ALA A 178 1.20 1.88 11.59
CA ALA A 178 1.64 3.16 12.14
C ALA A 178 2.38 4.02 11.09
N ARG A 179 3.19 3.39 10.21
CA ARG A 179 3.85 4.08 9.09
C ARG A 179 2.85 4.67 8.12
N GLU A 180 1.86 3.89 7.68
CA GLU A 180 0.84 4.36 6.73
C GLU A 180 0.04 5.53 7.33
N ALA A 181 -0.41 5.41 8.57
CA ALA A 181 -1.16 6.48 9.22
C ALA A 181 -0.34 7.78 9.36
N LEU A 182 0.94 7.68 9.76
CA LEU A 182 1.83 8.83 9.88
C LEU A 182 2.12 9.51 8.54
N ARG A 183 2.18 8.74 7.45
CA ARG A 183 2.34 9.30 6.11
C ARG A 183 1.19 10.27 5.80
N HIS A 184 -0.04 9.78 5.87
CA HIS A 184 -1.22 10.57 5.51
C HIS A 184 -1.50 11.72 6.49
N LEU A 185 -1.26 11.51 7.79
CA LEU A 185 -1.32 12.59 8.76
C LEU A 185 -0.25 13.67 8.51
N GLY A 186 0.90 13.31 7.93
CA GLY A 186 1.92 14.28 7.54
C GLY A 186 1.51 15.09 6.30
N ASP A 187 0.82 14.48 5.34
CA ASP A 187 0.25 15.18 4.17
C ASP A 187 -0.72 16.29 4.62
N GLN A 188 -1.54 16.02 5.64
CA GLN A 188 -2.45 17.02 6.22
C GLN A 188 -1.73 18.17 6.93
N ASP A 189 -0.66 17.88 7.66
CA ASP A 189 0.15 18.93 8.29
C ASP A 189 0.82 19.80 7.20
N HIS A 190 1.32 19.17 6.13
CA HIS A 190 1.95 19.86 5.00
C HIS A 190 0.96 20.78 4.29
N ASP A 191 -0.23 20.29 3.94
CA ASP A 191 -1.28 21.09 3.28
C ASP A 191 -1.72 22.31 4.11
N THR A 192 -1.65 22.22 5.44
CA THR A 192 -2.02 23.31 6.35
C THR A 192 -0.85 24.25 6.65
N GLY A 193 0.32 24.01 6.05
CA GLY A 193 1.53 24.81 6.19
C GLY A 193 2.38 24.49 7.42
N ASP A 194 2.03 23.46 8.20
CA ASP A 194 2.82 22.99 9.35
C ASP A 194 3.93 22.03 8.89
N HIS A 195 4.89 22.57 8.13
CA HIS A 195 5.98 21.80 7.52
C HIS A 195 6.91 21.14 8.58
N GLU A 196 7.02 21.72 9.77
CA GLU A 196 7.81 21.15 10.86
C GLU A 196 7.20 19.83 11.32
N ARG A 197 5.89 19.84 11.63
CA ARG A 197 5.15 18.66 12.08
C ARG A 197 5.01 17.61 10.98
N ALA A 198 4.76 18.03 9.73
CA ALA A 198 4.81 17.15 8.57
C ALA A 198 6.15 16.42 8.49
N GLY A 199 7.26 17.17 8.63
CA GLY A 199 8.61 16.62 8.62
C GLY A 199 8.87 15.62 9.76
N GLU A 200 8.36 15.87 10.96
CA GLU A 200 8.45 14.91 12.07
C GLU A 200 7.72 13.61 11.76
N ARG A 201 6.47 13.69 11.32
CA ARG A 201 5.64 12.52 10.98
C ARG A 201 6.26 11.72 9.85
N TRP A 202 6.68 12.37 8.76
CA TRP A 202 7.28 11.71 7.60
C TRP A 202 8.63 11.08 7.90
N ARG A 203 9.48 11.69 8.74
CA ARG A 203 10.71 11.05 9.22
C ARG A 203 10.43 9.83 10.07
N ARG A 204 9.42 9.89 10.95
CA ARG A 204 9.00 8.74 11.76
C ARG A 204 8.44 7.60 10.90
N ALA A 205 7.61 7.92 9.91
CA ALA A 205 7.09 6.96 8.94
C ALA A 205 8.23 6.29 8.15
N THR A 206 9.23 7.07 7.72
CA THR A 206 10.44 6.55 7.05
C THR A 206 11.19 5.55 7.93
N ALA A 207 11.42 5.89 9.20
CA ALA A 207 12.13 5.03 10.14
C ALA A 207 11.37 3.72 10.45
N LEU A 208 10.03 3.78 10.53
CA LEU A 208 9.19 2.59 10.69
C LEU A 208 9.25 1.71 9.43
N GLY A 209 9.14 2.31 8.24
CA GLY A 209 9.23 1.58 6.98
C GLY A 209 10.57 0.87 6.81
N ALA A 210 11.67 1.55 7.13
CA ALA A 210 13.01 0.98 7.09
C ALA A 210 13.17 -0.19 8.06
N ARG A 211 12.67 -0.07 9.30
CA ARG A 211 12.70 -1.17 10.29
C ARG A 211 11.87 -2.38 9.86
N ALA A 212 10.75 -2.15 9.19
CA ALA A 212 9.88 -3.22 8.69
C ALA A 212 10.36 -3.85 7.37
N GLY A 213 11.47 -3.36 6.80
CA GLY A 213 11.99 -3.84 5.52
C GLY A 213 11.11 -3.50 4.31
N THR A 214 10.15 -2.58 4.44
CA THR A 214 9.31 -2.16 3.30
C THR A 214 10.09 -1.24 2.36
N VAL A 215 10.81 -1.81 1.40
CA VAL A 215 11.70 -1.05 0.52
C VAL A 215 10.91 -0.09 -0.38
N PRO A 216 9.91 -0.55 -1.19
CA PRO A 216 9.12 0.37 -2.02
C PRO A 216 8.35 1.40 -1.18
N GLY A 217 7.84 1.01 -0.01
CA GLY A 217 7.16 1.91 0.92
C GLY A 217 8.10 2.97 1.52
N THR A 218 9.33 2.60 1.87
CA THR A 218 10.33 3.56 2.36
C THR A 218 10.70 4.57 1.27
N LEU A 219 10.91 4.10 0.03
CA LEU A 219 11.23 4.97 -1.11
C LEU A 219 10.08 5.95 -1.43
N SER A 220 8.82 5.48 -1.42
CA SER A 220 7.66 6.35 -1.62
C SER A 220 7.48 7.37 -0.49
N GLN A 221 7.93 7.05 0.72
CA GLN A 221 7.96 8.00 1.83
C GLN A 221 9.07 9.05 1.67
N GLN A 222 10.26 8.63 1.23
CA GLN A 222 11.37 9.53 0.99
C GLN A 222 11.07 10.55 -0.12
N LEU A 223 10.19 10.22 -1.08
CA LEU A 223 9.74 11.18 -2.08
C LEU A 223 9.03 12.39 -1.42
N LEU A 224 8.28 12.19 -0.34
CA LEU A 224 7.66 13.29 0.41
C LEU A 224 8.70 14.12 1.17
N LEU A 225 9.80 13.51 1.62
CA LEU A 225 10.93 14.27 2.18
C LEU A 225 11.67 15.10 1.11
N ALA A 226 11.70 14.64 -0.14
CA ALA A 226 12.22 15.42 -1.26
C ALA A 226 11.32 16.64 -1.56
N VAL A 227 10.00 16.50 -1.42
CA VAL A 227 9.05 17.62 -1.50
C VAL A 227 9.37 18.66 -0.42
N LEU A 228 9.49 18.27 0.86
CA LEU A 228 9.85 19.22 1.92
C LEU A 228 11.19 19.92 1.68
N ALA A 229 12.18 19.21 1.14
CA ALA A 229 13.48 19.80 0.83
C ALA A 229 13.31 20.91 -0.21
N ARG A 230 12.53 20.67 -1.27
CA ARG A 230 12.23 21.66 -2.30
C ARG A 230 11.43 22.84 -1.73
N ASP A 231 10.42 22.59 -0.90
CA ASP A 231 9.63 23.65 -0.26
C ASP A 231 10.47 24.54 0.67
N ALA A 232 11.51 23.97 1.29
CA ALA A 232 12.49 24.69 2.09
C ALA A 232 13.58 25.41 1.26
N GLY A 233 13.54 25.29 -0.07
CA GLY A 233 14.53 25.87 -0.98
C GLY A 233 15.82 25.05 -1.15
N ASP A 234 15.89 23.83 -0.59
CA ASP A 234 16.99 22.88 -0.79
C ASP A 234 16.76 22.03 -2.04
N GLU A 235 16.87 22.67 -3.20
CA GLU A 235 16.70 21.99 -4.50
C GLU A 235 17.75 20.89 -4.73
N ALA A 236 18.98 21.11 -4.24
CA ALA A 236 20.05 20.11 -4.37
C ALA A 236 19.73 18.84 -3.56
N GLY A 237 19.23 18.99 -2.33
CA GLY A 237 18.78 17.88 -1.50
C GLY A 237 17.56 17.16 -2.10
N ALA A 238 16.58 17.90 -2.61
CA ALA A 238 15.41 17.34 -3.27
C ALA A 238 15.78 16.47 -4.49
N VAL A 239 16.64 16.98 -5.38
CA VAL A 239 17.13 16.26 -6.57
C VAL A 239 17.94 15.02 -6.17
N ALA A 240 18.83 15.14 -5.17
CA ALA A 240 19.63 14.02 -4.71
C ALA A 240 18.74 12.87 -4.20
N LEU A 241 17.74 13.17 -3.35
CA LEU A 241 16.80 12.17 -2.84
C LEU A 241 16.00 11.51 -3.98
N ALA A 242 15.42 12.31 -4.88
CA ALA A 242 14.62 11.79 -5.98
C ALA A 242 15.42 10.92 -6.95
N ALA A 243 16.68 11.28 -7.24
CA ALA A 243 17.56 10.47 -8.10
C ALA A 243 17.92 9.11 -7.45
N GLU A 244 18.12 9.08 -6.12
CA GLU A 244 18.30 7.82 -5.40
C GLU A 244 17.05 6.94 -5.46
N ILE A 245 15.86 7.55 -5.32
CA ILE A 245 14.59 6.85 -5.40
C ILE A 245 14.41 6.21 -6.78
N VAL A 246 14.70 6.94 -7.87
CA VAL A 246 14.65 6.40 -9.24
C VAL A 246 15.54 5.16 -9.36
N ARG A 247 16.83 5.26 -8.99
CA ARG A 247 17.76 4.12 -9.11
C ARG A 247 17.28 2.88 -8.35
N TRP A 248 16.83 3.06 -7.11
CA TRP A 248 16.38 1.92 -6.29
C TRP A 248 15.06 1.34 -6.80
N ALA A 249 14.11 2.19 -7.19
CA ALA A 249 12.83 1.76 -7.74
C ALA A 249 13.02 0.96 -9.04
N GLU A 250 13.88 1.41 -9.96
CA GLU A 250 14.25 0.66 -11.16
C GLU A 250 14.92 -0.68 -10.82
N THR A 251 15.82 -0.70 -9.83
CA THR A 251 16.54 -1.91 -9.41
C THR A 251 15.59 -3.00 -8.90
N ILE A 252 14.50 -2.64 -8.25
CA ILE A 252 13.50 -3.58 -7.71
C ILE A 252 12.29 -3.77 -8.63
N GLY A 253 12.24 -3.11 -9.78
CA GLY A 253 11.10 -3.17 -10.71
C GLY A 253 9.83 -2.48 -10.19
N ALA A 254 9.97 -1.45 -9.36
CA ALA A 254 8.86 -0.60 -8.91
C ALA A 254 8.60 0.52 -9.91
N ASP A 255 8.22 0.15 -11.14
CA ASP A 255 8.17 1.06 -12.30
C ASP A 255 7.27 2.29 -12.09
N ARG A 256 6.13 2.14 -11.40
CA ARG A 256 5.24 3.26 -11.09
C ARG A 256 5.91 4.26 -10.14
N LEU A 257 6.66 3.78 -9.16
CA LEU A 257 7.40 4.63 -8.23
C LEU A 257 8.57 5.32 -8.92
N ALA A 258 9.30 4.61 -9.79
CA ALA A 258 10.35 5.20 -10.61
C ALA A 258 9.82 6.32 -11.50
N ALA A 259 8.65 6.12 -12.12
CA ALA A 259 7.97 7.12 -12.93
C ALA A 259 7.56 8.36 -12.10
N GLN A 260 6.99 8.17 -10.91
CA GLN A 260 6.65 9.28 -10.01
C GLN A 260 7.88 10.11 -9.61
N ALA A 261 8.97 9.45 -9.18
CA ALA A 261 10.19 10.14 -8.80
C ALA A 261 10.86 10.86 -10.00
N SER A 262 10.79 10.26 -11.19
CA SER A 262 11.26 10.89 -12.43
C SER A 262 10.42 12.13 -12.80
N ALA A 263 9.10 12.05 -12.67
CA ALA A 263 8.21 13.20 -12.89
C ALA A 263 8.54 14.34 -11.92
N PHE A 264 8.82 14.03 -10.65
CA PHE A 264 9.26 15.02 -9.66
C PHE A 264 10.57 15.72 -10.02
N LEU A 265 11.54 15.01 -10.61
CA LEU A 265 12.76 15.61 -11.14
C LEU A 265 12.49 16.58 -12.30
N THR A 266 11.41 16.35 -13.05
CA THR A 266 10.97 17.25 -14.15
C THR A 266 9.99 18.34 -13.71
N GLY A 267 9.72 18.46 -12.40
CA GLY A 267 8.91 19.54 -11.83
C GLY A 267 7.47 19.18 -11.45
N THR A 268 7.06 17.91 -11.55
CA THR A 268 5.75 17.48 -11.05
C THR A 268 5.77 17.36 -9.53
N ASP A 269 4.92 18.09 -8.83
CA ASP A 269 4.72 17.90 -7.41
C ASP A 269 3.79 16.69 -7.15
N PRO A 270 4.25 15.62 -6.47
CA PRO A 270 3.44 14.43 -6.19
C PRO A 270 2.39 14.66 -5.09
N THR A 271 2.44 15.78 -4.38
CA THR A 271 1.46 16.17 -3.34
C THR A 271 0.41 17.13 -3.88
N ALA A 272 0.68 17.78 -5.02
CA ALA A 272 -0.24 18.70 -5.64
C ALA A 272 -1.57 18.02 -5.96
N LEU A 273 -2.66 18.70 -5.60
CA LEU A 273 -3.99 18.32 -6.06
C LEU A 273 -4.02 18.37 -7.60
N PRO A 274 -4.75 17.44 -8.26
CA PRO A 274 -5.03 17.60 -9.68
C PRO A 274 -5.65 18.98 -9.91
N ALA A 275 -5.19 19.70 -10.93
CA ALA A 275 -5.80 20.97 -11.30
C ALA A 275 -7.30 20.75 -11.48
N ALA A 276 -8.13 21.61 -10.86
CA ALA A 276 -9.57 21.59 -11.09
C ALA A 276 -9.77 21.66 -12.60
N THR A 277 -10.38 20.63 -13.18
CA THR A 277 -10.85 20.74 -14.56
C THR A 277 -11.92 21.82 -14.53
N ASP A 278 -11.63 22.97 -15.13
CA ASP A 278 -12.63 23.99 -15.39
C ASP A 278 -13.79 23.30 -16.12
N THR A 279 -14.88 23.09 -15.40
CA THR A 279 -16.15 22.66 -15.98
C THR A 279 -16.78 23.90 -16.61
N ASP A 280 -16.64 24.02 -17.94
CA ASP A 280 -17.49 24.87 -18.77
C ASP A 280 -18.95 24.39 -18.74
#